data_AF-F0G289-F1
#
_entry.id   AF-F0G289-F1
#
_cell.length_a   1.000
_cell.length_b   1.000
_cell.length_c   1.000
_cell.angle_alpha   90.00
_cell.angle_beta   90.00
_cell.angle_gamma   90.00
#
_symmetry.space_group_name_H-M   'P 1'
#
loop_
_entity.id
_entity.type
_entity.pdbx_description
1 polymer ?
#
loop_
_entity_poly.entity_id
_entity_poly.type
_entity_poly.pdbx_seq_one_letter_code
_entity_poly.pdbx_strand_id
1 'polypeptide(L)' 'MPPEWRLFVITGFLGGLTTFSTYSVEVMTHALQGEFGWAIAVAALHLTGSFTLTALGMWTARAWLAAA' A
#
# COMPACT_ATOMS: atom_id res chain seq x y z
N MET A 1 -15.73 1.59 18.87
CA MET A 1 -14.57 0.72 19.16
C MET A 1 -13.58 1.48 20.02
N PRO A 2 -12.94 0.82 21.00
CA PRO A 2 -11.86 1.44 21.77
C PRO A 2 -10.72 1.91 20.82
N PRO A 3 -10.11 3.09 21.07
CA PRO A 3 -9.13 3.69 20.16
C PRO A 3 -7.84 2.86 19.98
N GLU A 4 -7.47 2.06 20.97
CA GLU A 4 -6.29 1.18 20.95
C GLU A 4 -6.36 0.12 19.86
N TRP A 5 -7.54 -0.42 19.56
CA TRP A 5 -7.73 -1.38 18.47
C TRP A 5 -7.43 -0.75 17.11
N ARG A 6 -7.79 0.52 16.93
CA ARG A 6 -7.48 1.26 15.70
C ARG A 6 -5.98 1.46 15.54
N LEU A 7 -5.30 1.83 16.62
CA LEU A 7 -3.83 2.00 16.62
C LEU A 7 -3.11 0.68 16.37
N PHE A 8 -3.55 -0.41 17.01
CA PHE A 8 -2.96 -1.73 16.82
C PHE A 8 -3.08 -2.21 15.37
N VAL A 9 -4.27 -2.11 14.76
CA VAL A 9 -4.49 -2.62 13.39
C VAL A 9 -3.89 -1.69 12.33
N ILE A 10 -4.18 -0.39 12.40
CA ILE A 10 -3.78 0.56 11.33
C ILE A 10 -2.31 0.94 11.47
N THR A 11 -1.89 1.39 12.65
CA THR A 11 -0.53 1.88 12.84
C THR A 11 0.45 0.74 13.10
N GLY A 12 0.04 -0.27 13.89
CA GLY A 12 0.89 -1.41 14.23
C GLY A 12 0.97 -2.43 13.09
N PHE A 13 -0.10 -3.20 12.88
CA PHE A 13 -0.10 -4.33 11.95
C PHE A 13 0.07 -3.89 10.49
N LEU A 14 -0.79 -3.01 9.98
CA LEU A 14 -0.68 -2.53 8.60
C LEU A 14 0.61 -1.71 8.38
N GLY A 15 1.04 -0.95 9.38
CA GLY A 15 2.30 -0.21 9.34
C GLY A 15 3.54 -1.10 9.33
N GLY A 16 3.53 -2.24 10.04
CA GLY A 16 4.62 -3.22 10.01
C GLY A 16 4.57 -4.17 8.82
N LEU A 17 3.39 -4.41 8.25
CA LEU A 17 3.19 -5.24 7.06
C LEU A 17 3.64 -4.52 5.77
N THR A 18 3.49 -3.21 5.71
CA THR A 18 3.85 -2.39 4.54
C THR A 18 5.22 -1.75 4.74
N THR A 19 6.00 -1.60 3.66
CA THR A 19 7.36 -1.06 3.75
C THR A 19 7.64 -0.07 2.63
N PHE A 20 7.92 1.19 3.00
CA PHE A 20 8.39 2.20 2.06
C PHE A 20 9.91 2.14 1.84
N SER A 21 10.67 1.72 2.86
CA SER A 21 12.13 1.66 2.78
C SER A 21 12.60 0.61 1.78
N THR A 22 12.00 -0.58 1.79
CA THR A 22 12.31 -1.65 0.83
C THR A 22 11.94 -1.22 -0.58
N TYR A 23 10.72 -0.68 -0.76
CA TYR A 23 10.25 -0.13 -2.03
C TYR A 23 11.22 0.91 -2.62
N SER A 24 11.72 1.83 -1.79
CA SER A 24 12.65 2.87 -2.24
C SER A 24 13.97 2.28 -2.73
N VAL A 25 14.51 1.25 -2.07
CA VAL A 25 15.75 0.60 -2.51
C VAL A 25 15.52 -0.08 -3.85
N GLU A 26 14.43 -0.82 -4.02
CA GLU A 26 14.12 -1.53 -5.26
C GLU A 26 14.01 -0.60 -6.48
N VAL A 27 13.27 0.51 -6.34
CA VAL A 27 13.16 1.53 -7.40
C VAL A 27 14.52 2.16 -7.69
N MET A 28 15.28 2.51 -6.65
CA MET A 28 16.57 3.15 -6.83
C MET A 28 17.63 2.23 -7.40
N THR A 29 17.59 0.93 -7.10
CA THR A 29 18.48 -0.07 -7.70
C THR A 29 18.32 -0.08 -9.21
N HIS A 30 17.08 -0.16 -9.73
CA HIS A 30 16.83 -0.08 -11.17
C HIS A 30 17.26 1.27 -11.77
N ALA A 31 17.00 2.38 -11.08
CA ALA A 31 17.40 3.71 -11.56
C ALA A 31 18.93 3.86 -11.64
N LEU A 32 19.67 3.36 -10.65
CA LEU A 32 21.14 3.38 -10.63
C LEU A 32 21.76 2.44 -11.66
N GLN A 33 21.06 1.37 -12.03
CA GLN A 33 21.44 0.46 -13.12
C GLN A 33 21.12 1.03 -14.52
N GLY A 34 20.52 2.22 -14.61
CA GLY A 34 20.10 2.85 -15.87
C GLY A 34 18.80 2.28 -16.43
N GLU A 35 18.14 1.37 -15.72
CA GLU A 35 16.88 0.72 -16.11
C GLU A 35 15.66 1.58 -15.72
N PHE A 36 15.59 2.81 -16.24
CA PHE A 36 14.53 3.75 -15.89
C PHE A 36 13.11 3.24 -16.19
N GLY A 37 12.95 2.42 -17.24
CA GLY A 37 11.67 1.78 -17.56
C GLY A 37 11.17 0.88 -16.42
N TRP A 38 12.05 0.05 -15.86
CA TRP A 38 11.72 -0.81 -14.72
C TRP A 38 11.53 -0.02 -13.43
N ALA A 39 12.37 0.98 -13.17
CA ALA A 39 12.21 1.86 -12.02
C ALA A 39 10.82 2.52 -11.99
N ILE A 40 10.37 3.06 -13.14
CA ILE A 40 9.04 3.66 -13.28
C ILE A 40 7.95 2.60 -13.17
N ALA A 41 8.11 1.44 -13.80
CA ALA A 41 7.11 0.37 -13.76
C ALA A 41 6.88 -0.13 -12.32
N VAL A 42 7.94 -0.43 -11.57
CA VAL A 42 7.87 -0.85 -10.16
C VAL A 42 7.24 0.24 -9.30
N ALA A 43 7.66 1.50 -9.50
CA ALA A 43 7.11 2.66 -8.79
C ALA A 43 5.60 2.81 -9.01
N ALA A 44 5.19 2.79 -10.28
CA ALA A 44 3.80 2.96 -10.67
C ALA A 44 2.93 1.79 -10.19
N LEU A 45 3.39 0.55 -10.34
CA LEU A 45 2.65 -0.64 -9.92
C LEU A 45 2.38 -0.66 -8.42
N HIS A 46 3.39 -0.37 -7.59
CA HIS A 46 3.23 -0.32 -6.13
C HIS A 46 2.25 0.80 -5.72
N LEU A 47 2.42 2.00 -6.26
CA LEU A 47 1.59 3.15 -5.88
C LEU A 47 0.13 2.98 -6.34
N THR A 48 -0.08 2.68 -7.62
CA THR A 48 -1.41 2.52 -8.19
C THR A 48 -2.11 1.27 -7.64
N GLY A 49 -1.38 0.18 -7.43
CA GLY A 49 -1.88 -1.03 -6.78
C GLY A 49 -2.37 -0.74 -5.35
N SER A 50 -1.57 0.00 -4.56
CA SER A 50 -1.94 0.37 -3.19
C SER A 50 -3.21 1.20 -3.13
N PHE A 51 -3.35 2.21 -3.99
CA PHE A 51 -4.57 3.02 -4.08
C PHE A 51 -5.77 2.21 -4.55
N THR A 52 -5.58 1.34 -5.55
CA THR A 52 -6.66 0.48 -6.07
C THR A 52 -7.17 -0.46 -4.99
N LEU A 53 -6.28 -1.15 -4.27
CA LEU A 53 -6.66 -2.04 -3.17
C LEU A 53 -7.33 -1.30 -2.01
N THR A 54 -6.86 -0.08 -1.70
CA THR A 54 -7.50 0.76 -0.68
C THR A 54 -8.93 1.15 -1.10
N ALA A 55 -9.11 1.57 -2.36
CA ALA A 55 -10.41 1.91 -2.92
C ALA A 55 -11.36 0.70 -2.94
N LEU A 56 -10.86 -0.47 -3.34
CA LEU A 56 -11.62 -1.73 -3.31
C LEU A 56 -12.03 -2.08 -1.88
N GLY A 57 -11.12 -2.01 -0.90
CA GLY A 57 -11.41 -2.28 0.50
C GLY A 57 -12.52 -1.35 1.06
N MET A 58 -12.45 -0.05 0.75
CA MET A 58 -13.49 0.91 1.11
C MET A 58 -14.82 0.58 0.43
N TRP A 59 -14.80 0.24 -0.85
CA TRP A 59 -16.01 -0.11 -1.61
C TRP A 59 -16.66 -1.38 -1.05
N THR A 60 -15.89 -2.44 -0.80
CA THR A 60 -16.38 -3.68 -0.20
C THR A 60 -16.94 -3.47 1.20
N ALA A 61 -16.28 -2.65 2.03
CA ALA A 61 -16.77 -2.34 3.36
C ALA A 61 -18.09 -1.56 3.30
N ARG A 62 -18.20 -0.57 2.40
CA ARG A 62 -19.45 0.18 2.19
C ARG A 62 -20.57 -0.72 1.68
N ALA A 63 -20.29 -1.60 0.72
CA ALA A 63 -21.28 -2.53 0.19
C ALA A 63 -21.79 -3.50 1.27
N TRP A 64 -20.88 -4.03 2.09
CA TRP A 64 -21.23 -4.90 3.23
C TRP A 64 -22.09 -4.17 4.27
N LEU A 65 -21.69 -2.97 4.67
CA LEU A 65 -22.42 -2.16 5.66
C LEU A 65 -23.77 -1.64 5.14
N ALA A 66 -23.93 -1.46 3.83
CA ALA A 66 -25.21 -1.07 3.23
C ALA A 66 -26.16 -2.27 3.05
N ALA A 67 -25.62 -3.49 3.00
CA ALA A 67 -26.38 -4.73 2.89
C ALA A 67 -26.73 -5.37 4.25
N ALA A 68 -26.01 -4.97 5.32
CA ALA A 68 -26.24 -5.37 6.71
C ALA A 68 -27.24 -4.45 7.42
#